data_AF-A0A1X7HRI8-F1
#
_entry.id   AF-A0A1X7HRI8-F1
#
_cell.length_a   1.000
_cell.length_b   1.000
_cell.length_c   1.000
_cell.angle_alpha   90.00
_cell.angle_beta   90.00
_cell.angle_gamma   90.00
#
_symmetry.space_group_name_H-M   'P 1'
#
loop_
_entity.id
_entity.type
_entity.pdbx_description
1 polymer ?
#
loop_
_entity_poly.entity_id
_entity_poly.type
_entity_poly.pdbx_seq_one_letter_code
_entity_poly.pdbx_strand_id
1 'polypeptide(L)'
;MAKKKRRTRRPPLNELHYAAIDLLSDVPTRNHEDISHILGISRMTLYRWRQRDDFDRELGKAITRKVRAKHPHRKLRWELNTPAQVERFFIASGWLT
;
A
#
# COMPACT_ATOMS: atom_id res chain seq x y z
N MET A 1 -6.95 30.67 -21.54
CA MET A 1 -6.33 30.86 -20.20
C MET A 1 -7.10 30.01 -19.19
N ALA A 2 -6.69 28.77 -18.94
CA ALA A 2 -7.37 27.93 -17.95
C ALA A 2 -7.15 28.53 -16.55
N LYS A 3 -8.24 28.94 -15.88
CA LYS A 3 -8.22 29.41 -14.49
C LYS A 3 -7.55 28.33 -13.64
N LYS A 4 -6.31 28.57 -13.20
CA LYS A 4 -5.57 27.70 -12.28
C LYS A 4 -6.35 27.68 -10.96
N LYS A 5 -7.24 26.68 -10.84
CA LYS A 5 -8.15 26.49 -9.71
C LYS A 5 -7.27 26.49 -8.45
N ARG A 6 -7.39 27.53 -7.61
CA ARG A 6 -6.64 27.63 -6.35
C ARG A 6 -6.88 26.32 -5.61
N ARG A 7 -5.84 25.51 -5.42
CA ARG A 7 -5.91 24.28 -4.62
C ARG A 7 -6.40 24.71 -3.25
N THR A 8 -7.67 24.43 -2.95
CA THR A 8 -8.24 24.62 -1.62
C THR A 8 -7.28 23.92 -0.66
N ARG A 9 -6.82 24.64 0.39
CA ARG A 9 -5.94 24.07 1.41
C ARG A 9 -6.70 22.93 2.09
N ARG A 10 -6.55 21.72 1.57
CA ARG A 10 -7.09 20.52 2.21
C ARG A 10 -6.34 20.35 3.53
N PRO A 11 -7.03 19.96 4.61
CA PRO A 11 -6.34 19.65 5.85
C PRO A 11 -5.34 18.51 5.60
N PRO A 12 -4.19 18.53 6.28
CA PRO A 12 -3.22 17.45 6.19
C PRO A 12 -3.86 16.11 6.61
N LEU A 13 -3.21 15.00 6.25
CA LEU A 13 -3.61 13.69 6.75
C LEU A 13 -3.52 13.68 8.29
N ASN A 14 -4.50 13.09 8.93
CA ASN A 14 -4.56 12.90 10.38
C ASN A 14 -4.43 11.41 10.73
N GLU A 15 -4.47 11.11 12.02
CA GLU A 15 -4.33 9.75 12.56
C GLU A 15 -5.28 8.73 11.93
N LEU A 16 -6.56 9.09 11.72
CA LEU A 16 -7.54 8.20 11.07
C LEU A 16 -7.17 7.88 9.63
N HIS A 17 -6.57 8.83 8.90
CA HIS A 17 -6.10 8.56 7.55
C HIS A 17 -4.95 7.54 7.57
N TYR A 18 -4.01 7.69 8.52
CA TYR A 18 -2.88 6.77 8.65
C TYR A 18 -3.33 5.38 9.13
N ALA A 19 -4.31 5.28 10.02
CA ALA A 19 -4.92 4.01 10.41
C ALA A 19 -5.59 3.31 9.21
N ALA A 20 -6.31 4.06 8.37
CA ALA A 20 -6.87 3.53 7.13
C ALA A 20 -5.79 3.06 6.16
N ILE A 21 -4.69 3.82 6.01
CA ILE A 21 -3.55 3.45 5.18
C ILE A 21 -2.92 2.13 5.67
N ASP A 22 -2.75 1.97 6.98
CA ASP A 22 -2.16 0.76 7.54
C ASP A 22 -3.02 -0.46 7.25
N LEU A 23 -4.33 -0.38 7.49
CA LEU A 23 -5.30 -1.44 7.19
C LEU A 23 -5.39 -1.76 5.68
N LEU A 24 -5.32 -0.75 4.82
CA LEU A 24 -5.32 -0.91 3.36
C LEU A 24 -4.02 -1.50 2.81
N SER A 25 -2.92 -1.35 3.54
CA SER A 25 -1.61 -1.87 3.12
C SER A 25 -1.34 -3.31 3.58
N ASP A 26 -2.24 -3.89 4.39
CA ASP A 26 -2.16 -5.28 4.79
C ASP A 26 -2.39 -6.25 3.62
N VAL A 27 -1.83 -7.46 3.76
CA VAL A 27 -1.99 -8.58 2.82
C VAL A 27 -2.39 -9.83 3.62
N PRO A 28 -3.58 -10.42 3.38
CA PRO A 28 -4.57 -9.99 2.38
C PRO A 28 -5.21 -8.62 2.73
N THR A 29 -5.51 -7.83 1.71
CA THR A 29 -6.14 -6.51 1.90
C THR A 29 -7.59 -6.70 2.33
N ARG A 30 -7.98 -6.07 3.45
CA ARG A 30 -9.35 -6.12 3.97
C ARG A 30 -10.31 -5.42 3.01
N ASN A 31 -11.59 -5.80 3.05
CA ASN A 31 -12.62 -5.10 2.30
C ASN A 31 -12.79 -3.66 2.82
N HIS A 32 -13.17 -2.74 1.95
CA HIS A 32 -13.41 -1.33 2.30
C HIS A 32 -14.53 -1.17 3.32
N GLU A 33 -15.52 -2.08 3.31
CA GLU A 33 -16.61 -2.11 4.27
C GLU A 33 -16.09 -2.41 5.69
N ASP A 34 -15.29 -3.46 5.85
CA ASP A 34 -14.67 -3.82 7.12
C ASP A 34 -13.78 -2.70 7.65
N ILE A 35 -12.95 -2.10 6.80
CA ILE A 35 -12.07 -0.98 7.17
C ILE A 35 -12.91 0.21 7.64
N SER A 36 -14.01 0.50 6.96
CA SER A 36 -14.90 1.60 7.35
C SER A 36 -15.57 1.34 8.70
N HIS A 37 -15.98 0.10 8.96
CA HIS A 37 -16.56 -0.34 10.24
C HIS A 37 -15.53 -0.25 11.39
N ILE A 38 -14.31 -0.76 11.18
CA ILE A 38 -13.22 -0.71 12.17
C ILE A 38 -12.90 0.72 12.59
N LEU A 39 -12.90 1.65 11.63
CA LEU A 39 -12.54 3.06 11.89
C LEU A 39 -13.73 3.94 12.28
N GLY A 40 -14.96 3.40 12.31
CA GLY A 40 -16.15 4.17 12.61
C GLY A 40 -16.45 5.28 11.59
N ILE A 41 -16.07 5.08 10.32
CA ILE A 41 -16.30 6.05 9.24
C ILE A 41 -17.24 5.48 8.19
N SER A 42 -17.86 6.33 7.38
CA SER A 42 -18.62 5.85 6.23
C SER A 42 -17.70 5.30 5.15
N ARG A 43 -18.16 4.28 4.42
CA ARG A 43 -17.48 3.77 3.21
C ARG A 43 -17.20 4.88 2.19
N MET A 44 -18.11 5.84 2.06
CA MET A 44 -17.94 7.01 1.19
C MET A 44 -16.80 7.93 1.64
N THR A 45 -16.59 8.07 2.95
CA THR A 45 -15.47 8.82 3.52
C THR A 45 -14.14 8.18 3.11
N LEU A 46 -14.03 6.86 3.27
CA LEU A 46 -12.84 6.10 2.84
C LEU A 46 -12.60 6.24 1.34
N TYR A 47 -13.66 6.15 0.52
CA TYR A 47 -13.57 6.35 -0.93
C TYR A 47 -13.05 7.75 -1.29
N ARG A 48 -13.55 8.81 -0.64
CA ARG A 48 -13.07 10.17 -0.86
C ARG A 48 -11.62 10.35 -0.42
N TRP A 49 -11.18 9.68 0.63
CA TRP A 49 -9.77 9.69 1.04
C TRP A 49 -8.88 9.06 -0.02
N ARG A 50 -9.28 7.92 -0.60
CA ARG A 50 -8.56 7.25 -1.70
C ARG A 50 -8.40 8.13 -2.95
N GLN A 51 -9.30 9.08 -3.17
CA GLN A 51 -9.20 10.04 -4.29
C GLN A 51 -8.20 11.18 -4.04
N ARG A 52 -7.57 11.26 -2.86
CA ARG A 52 -6.59 12.30 -2.57
C ARG A 52 -5.17 11.82 -2.91
N ASP A 53 -4.45 12.61 -3.69
CA ASP A 53 -3.05 12.31 -4.07
C ASP A 53 -2.10 12.12 -2.88
N ASP A 54 -2.31 12.85 -1.78
CA ASP A 54 -1.49 12.76 -0.57
C ASP A 54 -1.72 11.43 0.17
N PHE A 55 -2.97 11.01 0.27
CA PHE A 55 -3.36 9.72 0.85
C PHE A 55 -2.79 8.55 0.03
N ASP A 56 -2.99 8.57 -1.29
CA ASP A 56 -2.56 7.49 -2.17
C ASP A 56 -1.03 7.35 -2.19
N ARG A 57 -0.31 8.47 -2.14
CA ARG A 57 1.16 8.48 -2.00
C ARG A 57 1.62 7.81 -0.72
N GLU A 58 1.02 8.14 0.42
CA GLU A 58 1.39 7.51 1.70
C GLU A 58 1.00 6.03 1.75
N LEU A 59 -0.11 5.65 1.12
CA LEU A 59 -0.49 4.25 0.95
C LEU A 59 0.55 3.47 0.14
N GLY A 60 0.99 4.00 -1.01
CA GLY A 60 2.04 3.37 -1.82
C GLY A 60 3.36 3.18 -1.05
N LYS A 61 3.72 4.16 -0.21
CA LYS A 61 4.88 4.04 0.69
C LYS A 61 4.67 2.94 1.73
N ALA A 62 3.51 2.88 2.37
CA ALA A 62 3.19 1.87 3.38
C ALA A 62 3.25 0.45 2.78
N ILE A 63 2.63 0.24 1.62
CA ILE A 63 2.71 -1.03 0.88
C ILE A 63 4.17 -1.38 0.58
N THR A 64 4.94 -0.43 0.03
CA THR A 64 6.36 -0.66 -0.29
C THR A 64 7.17 -1.03 0.96
N ARG A 65 6.92 -0.39 2.11
CA ARG A 65 7.57 -0.74 3.38
C ARG A 65 7.21 -2.16 3.81
N LYS A 66 5.93 -2.55 3.79
CA LYS A 66 5.48 -3.90 4.16
C LYS A 66 6.06 -4.97 3.22
N VAL A 67 6.09 -4.71 1.91
CA VAL A 67 6.72 -5.61 0.92
C VAL A 67 8.22 -5.75 1.18
N ARG A 68 8.93 -4.65 1.44
CA ARG A 68 10.37 -4.69 1.74
C ARG A 68 10.66 -5.42 3.05
N ALA A 69 9.81 -5.25 4.07
CA ALA A 69 9.94 -5.95 5.34
C ALA A 69 9.73 -7.46 5.18
N LYS A 70 8.78 -7.88 4.33
CA LYS A 70 8.56 -9.30 4.00
C LYS A 70 9.66 -9.91 3.11
N HIS A 71 10.28 -9.11 2.24
CA HIS A 71 11.31 -9.58 1.30
C HIS A 71 12.62 -8.78 1.43
N PRO A 72 13.38 -8.94 2.53
CA PRO A 72 14.59 -8.16 2.80
C PRO A 72 15.72 -8.42 1.77
N HIS A 73 15.74 -9.59 1.12
CA HIS A 73 16.81 -10.03 0.21
C HIS A 73 16.65 -9.58 -1.25
N ARG A 74 15.72 -8.66 -1.57
CA ARG A 74 15.46 -8.22 -2.95
C ARG A 74 16.64 -7.50 -3.64
N LYS A 75 17.71 -7.20 -2.90
CA LYS A 75 18.96 -6.64 -3.46
C LYS A 75 19.92 -7.68 -4.02
N LEU A 76 19.70 -8.98 -3.82
CA LEU A 76 20.44 -9.98 -4.60
C LEU A 76 19.91 -9.93 -6.03
N ARG A 77 20.78 -9.54 -6.97
CA ARG A 77 20.54 -9.75 -8.39
C ARG A 77 20.65 -11.26 -8.60
N TRP A 78 19.52 -11.95 -8.62
CA TRP A 78 19.48 -13.38 -8.85
C TRP A 78 19.87 -13.66 -10.30
N GLU A 79 20.91 -14.45 -10.50
CA GLU A 79 21.19 -15.04 -11.79
C GLU A 79 20.22 -16.19 -11.98
N LEU A 80 19.22 -16.01 -12.84
CA LEU A 80 18.16 -16.98 -13.11
C LEU A 80 18.42 -17.69 -14.45
N ASN A 81 19.66 -18.14 -14.64
CA ASN A 81 20.09 -18.73 -15.91
C ASN A 81 19.88 -20.25 -15.93
N THR A 82 19.67 -20.86 -14.76
CA THR A 82 19.46 -22.31 -14.62
C THR A 82 18.16 -22.62 -13.88
N PRO A 83 17.50 -23.76 -14.20
CA PRO A 83 16.29 -24.19 -13.49
C PRO A 83 16.47 -24.31 -11.98
N ALA A 84 17.64 -24.78 -11.52
CA ALA A 84 17.96 -24.90 -10.09
C ALA A 84 18.05 -23.55 -9.37
N GLN A 85 18.51 -22.49 -10.06
CA GLN A 85 18.52 -21.13 -9.51
C GLN A 85 17.10 -20.56 -9.42
N VAL A 86 16.25 -20.89 -10.38
CA VAL A 86 14.82 -20.51 -10.36
C VAL A 86 14.10 -21.18 -9.19
N GLU A 87 14.30 -22.47 -8.97
CA GLU A 87 13.73 -23.18 -7.81
C GLU A 87 14.19 -22.59 -6.47
N ARG A 88 15.51 -22.35 -6.32
CA ARG A 88 16.05 -21.70 -5.12
C ARG A 88 15.48 -20.30 -4.90
N PHE A 89 15.25 -19.53 -5.97
CA PHE A 89 14.60 -18.23 -5.87
C PHE A 89 13.19 -18.35 -5.31
N PHE A 90 12.36 -19.27 -5.81
CA PHE A 90 10.98 -19.41 -5.34
C PHE A 90 10.89 -19.90 -3.88
N ILE A 91 11.77 -20.81 -3.46
CA ILE A 91 11.86 -21.27 -2.06
C ILE A 91 12.35 -20.12 -1.15
N ALA A 92 13.47 -19.48 -1.50
CA ALA A 92 14.06 -18.41 -0.67
C ALA A 92 13.20 -17.14 -0.61
N SER A 93 12.36 -16.90 -1.62
CA SER A 93 11.43 -15.77 -1.65
C SER A 93 10.10 -16.08 -0.93
N GLY A 94 9.86 -17.33 -0.53
CA GLY A 94 8.65 -17.75 0.19
C GLY A 94 7.39 -17.85 -0.68
N TRP A 95 7.56 -18.07 -2.00
CA TRP A 95 6.45 -18.19 -2.95
C TRP A 95 6.04 -19.65 -3.22
N LEU A 96 6.94 -20.60 -2.98
CA LEU A 96 6.67 -22.04 -2.93
C LEU A 96 6.99 -22.50 -1.51
N THR A 97 5.98 -23.07 -0.83
CA THR A 97 6.14 -23.82 0.43
C THR A 97 6.39 -25.29 0.15
#